data_AF-A0A660V3N3-F1
#
_entry.id   AF-A0A660V3N3-F1
#
_cell.length_a   1.000
_cell.length_b   1.000
_cell.length_c   1.000
_cell.angle_alpha   90.00
_cell.angle_beta   90.00
_cell.angle_gamma   90.00
#
_symmetry.space_group_name_H-M   'P 1'
#
loop_
_entity.id
_entity.type
_entity.pdbx_description
1 polymer ?
#
loop_
_entity_poly.entity_id
_entity_poly.type
_entity_poly.pdbx_seq_one_letter_code
_entity_poly.pdbx_strand_id
1 'polypeptide(L)'
;MNFWNTYNIGLANIKSRRAEGIFAAGINSSRLARRIYESGLPTITVDDELTDHLPAKASESNGIATIRTDSVTTGRIAAQYFIEQGLRHFAFCGLPNKNWSRQRCEGFRQRIQEAKFQCHLYQEPHLKKDNIRNEERETLANWLRDLPKPLGLMACNDEQSCALIEAAHFAGVAIPEEISLIGVDNDELICNLLDPPLSSIALNSDKAGYEAAALLDRFMDGEKMAGQTVIAEPAGVVTRKSTDISADTDPAVADAIRFIRANAGQIIRVDDVVNATALSRRLLERRFRRIVGRSILNEIQRVHITSAAEMLIETELPISHVAQKSGFSTATHLGVTFKQKMKMTPLAYRKTFRRKD
;
A
#
# COMPACT_ATOMS: atom_id res chain seq x y z
N MET A 1 -20.44 -24.39 -6.11
CA MET A 1 -19.39 -23.54 -6.68
C MET A 1 -18.06 -24.28 -6.57
N ASN A 2 -17.46 -24.68 -7.68
CA ASN A 2 -16.14 -25.31 -7.68
C ASN A 2 -15.10 -24.30 -8.15
N PHE A 3 -14.43 -23.61 -7.22
CA PHE A 3 -13.32 -22.69 -7.51
C PHE A 3 -12.02 -23.47 -7.66
N TRP A 4 -11.24 -23.20 -8.71
CA TRP A 4 -9.95 -23.86 -8.96
C TRP A 4 -8.86 -22.84 -9.27
N ASN A 5 -7.79 -22.84 -8.47
CA ASN A 5 -6.62 -21.97 -8.63
C ASN A 5 -5.72 -22.45 -9.79
N THR A 6 -5.24 -21.50 -10.61
CA THR A 6 -4.52 -21.71 -11.87
C THR A 6 -3.06 -22.17 -11.72
N TYR A 7 -2.50 -22.19 -10.51
CA TYR A 7 -1.07 -22.50 -10.30
C TYR A 7 -0.64 -23.93 -10.61
N ASN A 8 -1.55 -24.89 -10.88
CA ASN A 8 -1.14 -26.28 -11.13
C ASN A 8 -2.00 -27.09 -12.11
N ILE A 9 -2.85 -26.46 -12.92
CA ILE A 9 -3.81 -27.21 -13.76
C ILE A 9 -3.53 -26.95 -15.24
N GLY A 10 -2.94 -27.95 -15.91
CA GLY A 10 -2.83 -27.99 -17.35
C GLY A 10 -4.19 -27.76 -18.01
N LEU A 11 -4.33 -26.62 -18.70
CA LEU A 11 -5.57 -26.11 -19.31
C LEU A 11 -6.08 -26.92 -20.51
N ALA A 12 -5.54 -28.12 -20.75
CA ALA A 12 -6.15 -29.08 -21.69
C ALA A 12 -7.62 -29.42 -21.32
N ASN A 13 -8.07 -29.04 -20.11
CA ASN A 13 -9.29 -29.54 -19.51
C ASN A 13 -10.38 -28.49 -19.17
N ILE A 14 -10.30 -27.22 -19.60
CA ILE A 14 -11.37 -26.22 -19.27
C ILE A 14 -12.74 -26.71 -19.79
N LYS A 15 -12.82 -27.18 -21.04
CA LYS A 15 -14.06 -27.70 -21.63
C LYS A 15 -14.44 -29.10 -21.12
N SER A 16 -13.49 -29.93 -20.70
CA SER A 16 -13.78 -31.29 -20.20
C SER A 16 -14.24 -31.30 -18.74
N ARG A 17 -14.06 -30.20 -17.99
CA ARG A 17 -14.36 -30.12 -16.54
C ARG A 17 -15.63 -29.34 -16.17
N ARG A 18 -16.49 -28.98 -17.13
CA ARG A 18 -17.75 -28.25 -16.90
C ARG A 18 -17.58 -26.94 -16.09
N ALA A 19 -16.50 -26.18 -16.34
CA ALA A 19 -16.38 -24.86 -15.73
C ALA A 19 -17.39 -23.89 -16.37
N GLU A 20 -18.14 -23.16 -15.54
CA GLU A 20 -19.17 -22.19 -15.98
C GLU A 20 -18.63 -20.74 -15.99
N GLY A 21 -17.54 -20.48 -15.26
CA GLY A 21 -16.85 -19.20 -15.24
C GLY A 21 -15.37 -19.36 -14.87
N ILE A 22 -14.58 -18.31 -15.15
CA ILE A 22 -13.12 -18.30 -14.97
C ILE A 22 -12.72 -17.09 -14.12
N PHE A 23 -11.91 -17.33 -13.09
CA PHE A 23 -11.03 -16.33 -12.51
C PHE A 23 -9.61 -16.60 -12.98
N ALA A 24 -9.01 -15.63 -13.68
CA ALA A 24 -7.68 -15.76 -14.24
C ALA A 24 -6.74 -14.69 -13.68
N ALA A 25 -5.71 -15.14 -12.98
CA ALA A 25 -4.57 -14.35 -12.55
C ALA A 25 -3.27 -15.06 -13.00
N GLY A 26 -2.19 -14.30 -13.18
CA GLY A 26 -0.92 -14.79 -13.66
C GLY A 26 -0.92 -15.18 -15.15
N ILE A 27 -1.68 -14.49 -16.01
CA ILE A 27 -1.64 -14.75 -17.45
C ILE A 27 -0.28 -14.30 -17.99
N ASN A 28 0.59 -15.28 -18.26
CA ASN A 28 2.00 -15.07 -18.57
C ASN A 28 2.38 -15.43 -20.02
N SER A 29 1.39 -15.78 -20.86
CA SER A 29 1.64 -16.11 -22.26
C SER A 29 0.45 -15.81 -23.15
N SER A 30 0.73 -15.41 -24.39
CA SER A 30 -0.30 -15.21 -25.42
C SER A 30 -1.11 -16.47 -25.70
N ARG A 31 -0.50 -17.65 -25.53
CA ARG A 31 -1.20 -18.93 -25.64
C ARG A 31 -2.27 -19.08 -24.55
N LEU A 32 -1.96 -18.72 -23.31
CA LEU A 32 -2.91 -18.78 -22.20
C LEU A 32 -4.06 -17.78 -22.40
N ALA A 33 -3.70 -16.51 -22.66
CA ALA A 33 -4.67 -15.44 -22.90
C ALA A 33 -5.67 -15.81 -23.99
N ARG A 34 -5.16 -16.30 -25.14
CA ARG A 34 -5.98 -16.71 -26.28
C ARG A 34 -6.92 -17.86 -25.94
N ARG A 35 -6.48 -18.84 -25.15
CA ARG A 35 -7.34 -19.98 -24.73
C ARG A 35 -8.46 -19.57 -23.78
N ILE A 36 -8.18 -18.64 -22.87
CA ILE A 36 -9.20 -18.08 -21.98
C ILE A 36 -10.24 -17.33 -22.84
N TYR A 37 -9.78 -16.45 -23.73
CA TYR A 37 -10.65 -15.68 -24.61
C TYR A 37 -11.50 -16.55 -25.55
N GLU A 38 -10.89 -17.52 -26.23
CA GLU A 38 -11.57 -18.44 -27.16
C GLU A 38 -12.47 -19.47 -26.45
N SER A 39 -12.39 -19.58 -25.11
CA SER A 39 -13.30 -20.45 -24.37
C SER A 39 -14.75 -19.97 -24.44
N GLY A 40 -14.95 -18.66 -24.59
CA GLY A 40 -16.26 -18.01 -24.54
C GLY A 40 -16.94 -18.06 -23.17
N LEU A 41 -16.22 -18.49 -22.12
CA LEU A 41 -16.75 -18.55 -20.77
C LEU A 41 -16.69 -17.16 -20.10
N PRO A 42 -17.69 -16.82 -19.27
CA PRO A 42 -17.61 -15.73 -18.31
C PRO A 42 -16.24 -15.68 -17.61
N THR A 43 -15.57 -14.54 -17.66
CA THR A 43 -14.17 -14.43 -17.20
C THR A 43 -13.94 -13.14 -16.43
N ILE A 44 -13.32 -13.27 -15.26
CA ILE A 44 -12.67 -12.18 -14.55
C ILE A 44 -11.16 -12.33 -14.69
N THR A 45 -10.47 -11.27 -15.10
CA THR A 45 -9.00 -11.19 -15.14
C THR A 45 -8.45 -10.20 -14.12
N VAL A 46 -7.14 -10.19 -13.92
CA VAL A 46 -6.46 -9.22 -13.06
C VAL A 46 -5.61 -8.25 -13.90
N ASP A 47 -5.63 -6.98 -13.54
CA ASP A 47 -4.93 -5.86 -14.18
C ASP A 47 -5.09 -5.87 -15.71
N ASP A 48 -3.97 -5.75 -16.43
CA ASP A 48 -3.91 -5.73 -17.88
C ASP A 48 -3.47 -7.09 -18.44
N GLU A 49 -3.43 -8.15 -17.63
CA GLU A 49 -2.80 -9.43 -17.99
C GLU A 49 -3.39 -10.07 -19.26
N LEU A 50 -4.69 -9.88 -19.52
CA LEU A 50 -5.31 -10.34 -20.76
C LEU A 50 -4.90 -9.46 -21.96
N THR A 51 -4.90 -8.15 -21.78
CA THR A 51 -4.60 -7.16 -22.82
C THR A 51 -3.11 -6.97 -23.09
N ASP A 52 -2.25 -7.44 -22.19
CA ASP A 52 -0.80 -7.57 -22.42
C ASP A 52 -0.51 -8.57 -23.56
N HIS A 53 -1.48 -9.43 -23.87
CA HIS A 53 -1.34 -10.52 -24.83
C HIS A 53 -2.36 -10.51 -25.96
N LEU A 54 -3.45 -9.74 -25.82
CA LEU A 54 -4.55 -9.64 -26.79
C LEU A 54 -4.93 -8.17 -27.03
N PRO A 55 -5.61 -7.84 -28.15
CA PRO A 55 -6.06 -6.47 -28.40
C PRO A 55 -6.96 -5.94 -27.28
N ALA A 56 -6.94 -4.63 -27.01
CA ALA A 56 -7.72 -3.99 -25.94
C ALA A 56 -9.22 -4.36 -25.95
N LYS A 57 -9.81 -4.50 -27.15
CA LYS A 57 -11.20 -4.93 -27.36
C LYS A 57 -11.55 -6.30 -26.74
N ALA A 58 -10.54 -7.15 -26.46
CA ALA A 58 -10.76 -8.42 -25.79
C ALA A 58 -11.26 -8.23 -24.34
N SER A 59 -10.73 -7.24 -23.61
CA SER A 59 -11.22 -6.88 -22.27
C SER A 59 -12.57 -6.16 -22.27
N GLU A 60 -12.97 -5.62 -23.43
CA GLU A 60 -14.26 -4.96 -23.64
C GLU A 60 -15.33 -5.95 -24.14
N SER A 61 -15.00 -7.24 -24.26
CA SER A 61 -15.95 -8.25 -24.74
C SER A 61 -17.01 -8.57 -23.68
N ASN A 62 -18.22 -8.92 -24.14
CA ASN A 62 -19.30 -9.32 -23.23
C ASN A 62 -18.88 -10.52 -22.39
N GLY A 63 -19.14 -10.43 -21.08
CA GLY A 63 -18.81 -11.51 -20.14
C GLY A 63 -17.34 -11.55 -19.75
N ILE A 64 -16.55 -10.53 -20.12
CA ILE A 64 -15.18 -10.33 -19.63
C ILE A 64 -15.13 -9.06 -18.80
N ALA A 65 -14.55 -9.16 -17.61
CA ALA A 65 -14.24 -8.03 -16.76
C ALA A 65 -12.84 -8.16 -16.18
N THR A 66 -12.28 -7.05 -15.71
CA THR A 66 -10.98 -7.04 -15.05
C THR A 66 -11.06 -6.41 -13.67
N ILE A 67 -10.30 -6.96 -12.72
CA ILE A 67 -10.02 -6.32 -11.44
C ILE A 67 -8.73 -5.53 -11.60
N ARG A 68 -8.77 -4.22 -11.34
CA ARG A 68 -7.58 -3.36 -11.38
C ARG A 68 -7.40 -2.67 -10.05
N THR A 69 -6.18 -2.24 -9.78
CA THR A 69 -5.89 -1.36 -8.64
C THR A 69 -5.88 0.10 -9.09
N ASP A 70 -6.31 1.05 -8.24
CA ASP A 70 -6.05 2.48 -8.50
C ASP A 70 -4.58 2.78 -8.23
N SER A 71 -3.75 2.43 -9.21
CA SER A 71 -2.30 2.53 -9.16
C SER A 71 -1.82 3.98 -9.07
N VAL A 72 -2.48 4.91 -9.75
CA VAL A 72 -2.09 6.34 -9.68
C VAL A 72 -2.35 6.88 -8.28
N THR A 73 -3.53 6.64 -7.72
CA THR A 73 -3.85 7.11 -6.36
C THR A 73 -2.93 6.45 -5.33
N THR A 74 -2.63 5.16 -5.50
CA THR A 74 -1.65 4.44 -4.66
C THR A 74 -0.29 5.12 -4.65
N GLY A 75 0.26 5.46 -5.82
CA GLY A 75 1.51 6.22 -5.92
C GLY A 75 1.45 7.57 -5.23
N ARG A 76 0.33 8.30 -5.41
CA ARG A 76 0.12 9.60 -4.77
C ARG A 76 0.07 9.49 -3.24
N ILE A 77 -0.52 8.43 -2.70
CA ILE A 77 -0.58 8.17 -1.24
C ILE A 77 0.83 7.95 -0.67
N ALA A 78 1.67 7.13 -1.32
CA ALA A 78 3.05 6.92 -0.88
C ALA A 78 3.86 8.22 -0.88
N ALA A 79 3.74 9.02 -1.95
CA ALA A 79 4.41 10.31 -2.05
C ALA A 79 3.95 11.28 -0.94
N GLN A 80 2.63 11.39 -0.75
CA GLN A 80 2.05 12.21 0.32
C GLN A 80 2.57 11.77 1.70
N TYR A 81 2.63 10.47 1.95
CA TYR A 81 3.11 9.90 3.20
C TYR A 81 4.54 10.35 3.51
N PHE A 82 5.48 10.21 2.57
CA PHE A 82 6.86 10.64 2.77
C PHE A 82 7.00 12.17 2.91
N ILE A 83 6.24 12.95 2.13
CA ILE A 83 6.22 14.41 2.26
C ILE A 83 5.74 14.83 3.67
N GLU A 84 4.71 14.17 4.20
CA GLU A 84 4.21 14.43 5.55
C GLU A 84 5.17 13.99 6.67
N GLN A 85 6.08 13.05 6.38
CA GLN A 85 7.20 12.71 7.26
C GLN A 85 8.32 13.76 7.21
N GLY A 86 8.26 14.73 6.31
CA GLY A 86 9.27 15.80 6.17
C GLY A 86 10.47 15.42 5.30
N LEU A 87 10.42 14.28 4.61
CA LEU A 87 11.45 13.87 3.65
C LEU A 87 11.50 14.82 2.46
N ARG A 88 12.69 14.94 1.86
CA ARG A 88 12.95 15.85 0.73
C ARG A 88 13.57 15.17 -0.48
N HIS A 89 14.07 13.96 -0.29
CA HIS A 89 14.61 13.11 -1.34
C HIS A 89 13.68 11.92 -1.52
N PHE A 90 13.38 11.60 -2.77
CA PHE A 90 12.41 10.57 -3.10
C PHE A 90 12.95 9.68 -4.21
N ALA A 91 12.64 8.39 -4.13
CA ALA A 91 12.96 7.45 -5.17
C ALA A 91 11.82 6.44 -5.38
N PHE A 92 11.76 5.89 -6.59
CA PHE A 92 10.85 4.81 -6.96
C PHE A 92 11.64 3.66 -7.58
N CYS A 93 11.37 2.45 -7.12
CA CYS A 93 11.91 1.22 -7.69
C CYS A 93 10.75 0.31 -8.09
N GLY A 94 10.65 -0.02 -9.37
CA GLY A 94 9.57 -0.85 -9.87
C GLY A 94 9.84 -1.50 -11.20
N LEU A 95 8.82 -2.17 -11.71
CA LEU A 95 8.91 -2.97 -12.93
C LEU A 95 8.49 -2.13 -14.16
N PRO A 96 9.38 -1.82 -15.11
CA PRO A 96 9.06 -0.97 -16.27
C PRO A 96 8.08 -1.65 -17.24
N ASN A 97 8.09 -2.98 -17.27
CA ASN A 97 7.25 -3.78 -18.17
C ASN A 97 5.82 -3.96 -17.66
N LYS A 98 5.49 -3.53 -16.44
CA LYS A 98 4.15 -3.68 -15.84
C LYS A 98 3.41 -2.35 -15.81
N ASN A 99 2.20 -2.31 -16.37
CA ASN A 99 1.45 -1.06 -16.49
C ASN A 99 1.02 -0.49 -15.14
N TRP A 100 0.55 -1.33 -14.22
CA TRP A 100 0.22 -0.93 -12.84
C TRP A 100 1.43 -0.30 -12.14
N SER A 101 2.64 -0.85 -12.33
CA SER A 101 3.88 -0.31 -11.76
C SER A 101 4.21 1.07 -12.35
N ARG A 102 4.08 1.24 -13.68
CA ARG A 102 4.25 2.55 -14.33
C ARG A 102 3.24 3.59 -13.84
N GLN A 103 1.99 3.19 -13.63
CA GLN A 103 0.95 4.07 -13.09
C GLN A 103 1.21 4.46 -11.62
N ARG A 104 1.69 3.52 -10.79
CA ARG A 104 2.16 3.80 -9.42
C ARG A 104 3.31 4.82 -9.44
N CYS A 105 4.31 4.61 -10.31
CA CYS A 105 5.41 5.55 -10.52
C CYS A 105 4.92 6.95 -10.92
N GLU A 106 3.98 7.02 -11.87
CA GLU A 106 3.44 8.28 -12.35
C GLU A 106 2.71 9.05 -11.23
N GLY A 107 1.83 8.39 -10.49
CA GLY A 107 1.14 9.01 -9.35
C GLY A 107 2.12 9.50 -8.28
N PHE A 108 3.13 8.70 -7.96
CA PHE A 108 4.19 9.07 -7.00
C PHE A 108 4.95 10.32 -7.46
N ARG A 109 5.42 10.32 -8.71
CA ARG A 109 6.18 11.40 -9.31
C ARG A 109 5.37 12.69 -9.43
N GLN A 110 4.12 12.61 -9.89
CA GLN A 110 3.23 13.77 -9.99
C GLN A 110 3.08 14.46 -8.64
N ARG A 111 2.77 13.69 -7.59
CA ARG A 111 2.59 14.25 -6.25
C ARG A 111 3.88 14.88 -5.70
N ILE A 112 5.04 14.27 -5.96
CA ILE A 112 6.35 14.81 -5.59
C ILE A 112 6.64 16.14 -6.32
N GLN A 113 6.35 16.20 -7.62
CA GLN A 113 6.54 17.41 -8.43
C GLN A 113 5.60 18.55 -7.99
N GLU A 114 4.35 18.24 -7.62
CA GLU A 114 3.42 19.22 -7.02
C GLU A 114 3.98 19.83 -5.72
N ALA A 115 4.74 19.05 -4.95
CA ALA A 115 5.46 19.54 -3.77
C ALA A 115 6.82 20.19 -4.08
N LYS A 116 7.17 20.35 -5.37
CA LYS A 116 8.42 20.95 -5.86
C LYS A 116 9.68 20.18 -5.48
N PHE A 117 9.57 18.86 -5.33
CA PHE A 117 10.72 17.97 -5.14
C PHE A 117 10.99 17.14 -6.41
N GLN A 118 12.14 16.45 -6.42
CA GLN A 118 12.55 15.55 -7.49
C GLN A 118 12.46 14.09 -7.06
N CYS A 119 12.26 13.19 -8.02
CA CYS A 119 12.17 11.75 -7.79
C CYS A 119 13.22 11.01 -8.62
N HIS A 120 14.02 10.16 -7.97
CA HIS A 120 14.98 9.28 -8.62
C HIS A 120 14.30 7.97 -9.02
N LEU A 121 14.52 7.49 -10.24
CA LEU A 121 13.95 6.24 -10.71
C LEU A 121 15.04 5.19 -10.81
N TYR A 122 14.81 4.00 -10.25
CA TYR A 122 15.66 2.87 -10.52
C TYR A 122 15.42 2.39 -11.95
N GLN A 123 16.49 2.22 -12.70
CA GLN A 123 16.48 1.61 -14.02
C GLN A 123 17.33 0.35 -13.94
N GLU A 124 16.69 -0.79 -14.14
CA GLU A 124 17.38 -2.07 -14.19
C GLU A 124 18.37 -2.06 -15.36
N PRO A 125 19.66 -2.37 -15.14
CA PRO A 125 20.61 -2.48 -16.23
C PRO A 125 20.24 -3.67 -17.13
N HIS A 126 20.52 -3.55 -18.43
CA HIS A 126 20.42 -4.67 -19.36
C HIS A 126 21.55 -5.69 -19.10
N LEU A 127 21.35 -6.57 -18.11
CA LEU A 127 22.34 -7.60 -17.73
C LEU A 127 22.27 -8.83 -18.65
N LYS A 128 23.41 -9.49 -18.84
CA LYS A 128 23.53 -10.74 -19.63
C LYS A 128 23.18 -11.95 -18.76
N LYS A 129 22.62 -13.01 -19.37
CA LYS A 129 21.90 -14.11 -18.68
C LYS A 129 22.69 -14.94 -17.65
N ASP A 130 24.01 -14.90 -17.64
CA ASP A 130 24.80 -15.92 -16.96
C ASP A 130 25.05 -15.66 -15.46
N ASN A 131 24.69 -14.49 -14.90
CA ASN A 131 24.88 -14.19 -13.46
C ASN A 131 23.89 -13.16 -12.85
N ILE A 132 22.69 -13.10 -13.42
CA ILE A 132 21.66 -12.08 -13.20
C ILE A 132 21.50 -11.66 -11.71
N ARG A 133 21.24 -12.61 -10.79
CA ARG A 133 20.83 -12.26 -9.41
C ARG A 133 21.91 -11.57 -8.56
N ASN A 134 23.18 -11.93 -8.72
CA ASN A 134 24.25 -11.31 -7.92
C ASN A 134 24.61 -9.92 -8.44
N GLU A 135 24.63 -9.76 -9.78
CA GLU A 135 24.89 -8.49 -10.46
C GLU A 135 23.75 -7.48 -10.24
N GLU A 136 22.50 -7.95 -10.21
CA GLU A 136 21.32 -7.14 -9.86
C GLU A 136 21.40 -6.58 -8.44
N ARG A 137 21.70 -7.43 -7.45
CA ARG A 137 21.80 -7.00 -6.04
C ARG A 137 22.91 -5.97 -5.85
N GLU A 138 24.08 -6.16 -6.46
CA GLU A 138 25.18 -5.20 -6.37
C GLU A 138 24.85 -3.87 -7.05
N THR A 139 24.20 -3.92 -8.21
CA THR A 139 23.73 -2.71 -8.90
C THR A 139 22.73 -1.95 -8.04
N LEU A 140 21.73 -2.65 -7.49
CA LEU A 140 20.72 -2.06 -6.63
C LEU A 140 21.35 -1.48 -5.36
N ALA A 141 22.31 -2.18 -4.75
CA ALA A 141 23.07 -1.71 -3.60
C ALA A 141 23.85 -0.43 -3.89
N ASN A 142 24.54 -0.35 -5.05
CA ASN A 142 25.25 0.86 -5.46
C ASN A 142 24.29 2.03 -5.70
N TRP A 143 23.17 1.78 -6.38
CA TRP A 143 22.13 2.80 -6.57
C TRP A 143 21.59 3.31 -5.23
N LEU A 144 21.28 2.42 -4.28
CA LEU A 144 20.81 2.81 -2.95
C LEU A 144 21.86 3.63 -2.19
N ARG A 145 23.16 3.33 -2.33
CA ARG A 145 24.25 4.07 -1.69
C ARG A 145 24.38 5.49 -2.23
N ASP A 146 24.23 5.68 -3.54
CA ASP A 146 24.48 6.95 -4.22
C ASP A 146 23.32 7.96 -4.09
N LEU A 147 22.14 7.51 -3.66
CA LEU A 147 20.98 8.38 -3.49
C LEU A 147 21.10 9.29 -2.26
N PRO A 148 20.68 10.57 -2.36
CA PRO A 148 20.75 11.50 -1.24
C PRO A 148 19.86 11.07 -0.07
N LYS A 149 20.39 11.19 1.16
CA LYS A 149 19.73 10.81 2.42
C LYS A 149 19.31 12.03 3.24
N PRO A 150 18.23 11.96 4.04
CA PRO A 150 17.32 10.83 4.19
C PRO A 150 16.36 10.70 2.99
N LEU A 151 16.07 9.46 2.59
CA LEU A 151 15.34 9.12 1.36
C LEU A 151 13.99 8.47 1.67
N GLY A 152 12.93 8.91 0.98
CA GLY A 152 11.67 8.16 0.87
C GLY A 152 11.67 7.29 -0.37
N LEU A 153 11.70 5.97 -0.21
CA LEU A 153 11.75 5.01 -1.31
C LEU A 153 10.42 4.24 -1.40
N MET A 154 9.75 4.37 -2.54
CA MET A 154 8.59 3.55 -2.87
C MET A 154 9.01 2.38 -3.75
N ALA A 155 8.74 1.16 -3.30
CA ALA A 155 8.77 -0.02 -4.15
C ALA A 155 7.42 -0.17 -4.88
N CYS A 156 7.43 -0.79 -6.07
CA CYS A 156 6.17 -0.98 -6.79
C CYS A 156 5.22 -1.97 -6.10
N ASN A 157 5.72 -2.89 -5.29
CA ASN A 157 4.96 -3.82 -4.44
C ASN A 157 5.83 -4.38 -3.29
N ASP A 158 5.25 -5.20 -2.42
CA ASP A 158 5.94 -5.80 -1.27
C ASP A 158 7.05 -6.78 -1.69
N GLU A 159 6.87 -7.52 -2.79
CA GLU A 159 7.90 -8.42 -3.34
C GLU A 159 9.16 -7.65 -3.77
N GLN A 160 8.99 -6.53 -4.49
CA GLN A 160 10.11 -5.67 -4.90
C GLN A 160 10.83 -5.07 -3.68
N SER A 161 10.13 -4.89 -2.57
CA SER A 161 10.71 -4.41 -1.32
C SER A 161 11.69 -5.42 -0.70
N CYS A 162 11.50 -6.73 -0.93
CA CYS A 162 12.43 -7.76 -0.46
C CYS A 162 13.83 -7.55 -1.06
N ALA A 163 13.91 -7.39 -2.38
CA ALA A 163 15.17 -7.13 -3.08
C ALA A 163 15.84 -5.83 -2.62
N LEU A 164 15.05 -4.80 -2.33
CA LEU A 164 15.56 -3.51 -1.82
C LEU A 164 16.16 -3.62 -0.42
N ILE A 165 15.50 -4.35 0.49
CA ILE A 165 16.02 -4.59 1.84
C ILE A 165 17.31 -5.41 1.78
N GLU A 166 17.33 -6.48 0.98
CA GLU A 166 18.55 -7.28 0.77
C GLU A 166 19.71 -6.45 0.22
N ALA A 167 19.44 -5.58 -0.77
CA ALA A 167 20.43 -4.68 -1.33
C ALA A 167 20.88 -3.59 -0.36
N ALA A 168 19.98 -3.06 0.48
CA ALA A 168 20.32 -2.09 1.51
C ALA A 168 21.25 -2.72 2.58
N HIS A 169 20.95 -3.94 3.04
CA HIS A 169 21.82 -4.68 3.94
C HIS A 169 23.19 -4.95 3.32
N PHE A 170 23.23 -5.37 2.05
CA PHE A 170 24.49 -5.57 1.33
C PHE A 170 25.30 -4.27 1.18
N ALA A 171 24.61 -3.13 1.00
CA ALA A 171 25.25 -1.82 0.88
C ALA A 171 25.67 -1.20 2.22
N GLY A 172 25.20 -1.76 3.35
CA GLY A 172 25.35 -1.15 4.68
C GLY A 172 24.48 0.11 4.87
N VAL A 173 23.38 0.23 4.12
CA VAL A 173 22.46 1.38 4.19
C VAL A 173 21.32 1.06 5.17
N ALA A 174 21.10 1.93 6.14
CA ALA A 174 20.12 1.70 7.20
C ALA A 174 18.68 2.01 6.76
N ILE A 175 17.76 1.12 7.14
CA ILE A 175 16.31 1.28 7.02
C ILE A 175 15.72 1.18 8.43
N PRO A 176 14.95 2.17 8.92
CA PRO A 176 14.45 3.36 8.23
C PRO A 176 15.37 4.60 8.24
N GLU A 177 16.53 4.57 8.92
CA GLU A 177 17.27 5.78 9.32
C GLU A 177 17.80 6.58 8.12
N GLU A 178 18.32 5.89 7.11
CA GLU A 178 18.78 6.51 5.87
C GLU A 178 17.73 6.43 4.77
N ILE A 179 17.02 5.30 4.68
CA ILE A 179 15.96 5.06 3.72
C ILE A 179 14.67 4.65 4.45
N SER A 180 13.64 5.48 4.34
CA SER A 180 12.26 5.13 4.67
C SER A 180 11.64 4.39 3.48
N LEU A 181 11.35 3.09 3.62
CA LEU A 181 10.92 2.20 2.54
C LEU A 181 9.44 1.81 2.68
N ILE A 182 8.64 2.03 1.64
CA ILE A 182 7.22 1.62 1.57
C ILE A 182 6.96 0.69 0.39
N GLY A 183 6.24 -0.40 0.64
CA GLY A 183 5.71 -1.33 -0.36
C GLY A 183 4.24 -1.05 -0.72
N VAL A 184 3.65 -1.98 -1.45
CA VAL A 184 2.23 -1.96 -1.85
C VAL A 184 1.73 -3.40 -1.86
N ASP A 185 0.45 -3.58 -1.52
CA ASP A 185 -0.37 -4.80 -1.48
C ASP A 185 -0.66 -5.23 -0.02
N ASN A 186 0.22 -4.90 0.93
CA ASN A 186 0.16 -5.27 2.35
C ASN A 186 -0.02 -6.78 2.54
N ASP A 187 0.80 -7.57 1.83
CA ASP A 187 0.92 -9.00 2.10
C ASP A 187 1.49 -9.18 3.51
N GLU A 188 0.67 -9.65 4.45
CA GLU A 188 1.04 -9.74 5.85
C GLU A 188 2.20 -10.72 6.10
N LEU A 189 2.35 -11.75 5.27
CA LEU A 189 3.45 -12.71 5.42
C LEU A 189 4.76 -12.04 5.01
N ILE A 190 4.80 -11.44 3.83
CA ILE A 190 5.99 -10.71 3.33
C ILE A 190 6.31 -9.57 4.30
N CYS A 191 5.33 -8.72 4.62
CA CYS A 191 5.57 -7.51 5.40
C CYS A 191 6.08 -7.76 6.82
N ASN A 192 5.62 -8.84 7.46
CA ASN A 192 6.01 -9.14 8.84
C ASN A 192 7.28 -10.01 8.95
N LEU A 193 7.67 -10.73 7.88
CA LEU A 193 8.89 -11.56 7.86
C LEU A 193 10.15 -10.78 7.46
N LEU A 194 9.99 -9.65 6.77
CA LEU A 194 11.11 -8.77 6.43
C LEU A 194 11.71 -8.13 7.69
N ASP A 195 13.01 -7.89 7.66
CA ASP A 195 13.75 -7.16 8.69
C ASP A 195 14.40 -5.92 8.06
N PRO A 196 13.97 -4.70 8.40
CA PRO A 196 12.85 -4.37 9.30
C PRO A 196 11.48 -4.71 8.67
N PRO A 197 10.42 -4.94 9.50
CA PRO A 197 9.06 -5.12 9.01
C PRO A 197 8.59 -3.98 8.11
N LEU A 198 8.00 -4.34 6.97
CA LEU A 198 7.72 -3.45 5.85
C LEU A 198 6.40 -2.68 6.02
N SER A 199 6.47 -1.36 5.96
CA SER A 199 5.30 -0.51 5.79
C SER A 199 4.78 -0.66 4.37
N SER A 200 3.47 -0.78 4.19
CA SER A 200 2.89 -1.04 2.87
C SER A 200 1.56 -0.31 2.68
N ILE A 201 1.20 -0.01 1.44
CA ILE A 201 -0.14 0.48 1.11
C ILE A 201 -1.07 -0.72 0.98
N ALA A 202 -2.04 -0.81 1.89
CA ALA A 202 -3.09 -1.81 1.82
C ALA A 202 -4.10 -1.46 0.72
N LEU A 203 -4.48 -2.47 -0.05
CA LEU A 203 -5.49 -2.37 -1.09
C LEU A 203 -6.76 -3.08 -0.61
N ASN A 204 -7.94 -2.57 -0.98
CA ASN A 204 -9.22 -3.23 -0.69
C ASN A 204 -9.48 -4.43 -1.63
N SER A 205 -8.49 -5.30 -1.79
CA SER A 205 -8.50 -6.43 -2.73
C SER A 205 -9.59 -7.45 -2.41
N ASP A 206 -9.88 -7.69 -1.12
CA ASP A 206 -10.96 -8.59 -0.73
C ASP A 206 -12.32 -8.11 -1.23
N LYS A 207 -12.62 -6.81 -1.02
CA LYS A 207 -13.86 -6.20 -1.48
C LYS A 207 -13.96 -6.28 -3.00
N ALA A 208 -12.87 -5.96 -3.70
CA ALA A 208 -12.82 -6.09 -5.15
C ALA A 208 -13.03 -7.54 -5.61
N GLY A 209 -12.49 -8.52 -4.88
CA GLY A 209 -12.71 -9.95 -5.13
C GLY A 209 -14.18 -10.36 -4.99
N TYR A 210 -14.87 -9.89 -3.94
CA TYR A 210 -16.30 -10.13 -3.76
C TYR A 210 -17.14 -9.50 -4.87
N GLU A 211 -16.86 -8.24 -5.22
CA GLU A 211 -17.55 -7.54 -6.30
C GLU A 211 -17.33 -8.22 -7.65
N ALA A 212 -16.11 -8.70 -7.90
CA ALA A 212 -15.80 -9.45 -9.10
C ALA A 212 -16.46 -10.83 -9.14
N ALA A 213 -16.60 -11.50 -8.00
CA ALA A 213 -17.31 -12.78 -7.92
C ALA A 213 -18.81 -12.60 -8.19
N ALA A 214 -19.42 -11.56 -7.63
CA ALA A 214 -20.80 -11.19 -7.92
C ALA A 214 -21.00 -10.81 -9.41
N LEU A 215 -20.00 -10.17 -10.02
CA LEU A 215 -20.04 -9.87 -11.45
C LEU A 215 -19.94 -11.13 -12.32
N LEU A 216 -19.06 -12.06 -11.94
CA LEU A 216 -18.93 -13.34 -12.64
C LEU A 216 -20.24 -14.14 -12.58
N ASP A 217 -20.91 -14.15 -11.42
CA ASP A 217 -22.20 -14.81 -11.22
C ASP A 217 -23.25 -14.30 -12.23
N ARG A 218 -23.38 -12.98 -12.37
CA ARG A 218 -24.26 -12.35 -13.35
C ARG A 218 -23.91 -12.69 -14.80
N PHE A 219 -22.62 -12.80 -15.11
CA PHE A 219 -22.18 -13.24 -16.45
C PHE A 219 -22.54 -14.70 -16.71
N MET A 220 -22.47 -15.57 -15.70
CA MET A 220 -22.89 -16.98 -15.80
C MET A 220 -24.41 -17.11 -16.00
N ASP A 221 -25.20 -16.19 -15.45
CA ASP A 221 -26.64 -16.06 -15.70
C ASP A 221 -26.98 -15.49 -17.10
N GLY A 222 -25.97 -15.17 -17.90
CA GLY A 222 -26.12 -14.73 -19.29
C GLY A 222 -26.30 -13.21 -19.46
N GLU A 223 -26.07 -12.41 -18.42
CA GLU A 223 -26.08 -10.96 -18.53
C GLU A 223 -24.97 -10.47 -19.48
N LYS A 224 -25.35 -9.71 -20.50
CA LYS A 224 -24.41 -9.16 -21.48
C LYS A 224 -23.94 -7.78 -21.04
N MET A 225 -22.81 -7.74 -20.34
CA MET A 225 -22.14 -6.49 -19.98
C MET A 225 -20.71 -6.51 -20.52
N ALA A 226 -20.34 -5.41 -21.16
CA ALA A 226 -19.02 -5.18 -21.75
C ALA A 226 -18.25 -4.14 -20.94
N GLY A 227 -16.92 -4.21 -20.99
CA GLY A 227 -16.02 -3.18 -20.45
C GLY A 227 -16.14 -2.96 -18.94
N GLN A 228 -16.55 -3.98 -18.19
CA GLN A 228 -16.68 -3.88 -16.74
C GLN A 228 -15.30 -3.94 -16.09
N THR A 229 -15.06 -3.06 -15.12
CA THR A 229 -13.83 -3.05 -14.34
C THR A 229 -14.18 -2.87 -12.87
N VAL A 230 -13.64 -3.74 -12.02
CA VAL A 230 -13.72 -3.62 -10.56
C VAL A 230 -12.43 -2.98 -10.08
N ILE A 231 -12.53 -1.90 -9.29
CA ILE A 231 -11.35 -1.17 -8.78
C ILE A 231 -11.10 -1.53 -7.32
N ALA A 232 -9.94 -2.11 -7.05
CA ALA A 232 -9.39 -2.27 -5.70
C ALA A 232 -8.77 -0.94 -5.26
N GLU A 233 -9.54 -0.16 -4.51
CA GLU A 233 -9.12 1.14 -3.98
C GLU A 233 -8.06 0.98 -2.86
N PRO A 234 -7.04 1.85 -2.79
CA PRO A 234 -6.11 1.86 -1.67
C PRO A 234 -6.81 2.26 -0.36
N ALA A 235 -6.70 1.42 0.65
CA ALA A 235 -7.25 1.65 1.98
C ALA A 235 -6.40 2.65 2.81
N GLY A 236 -5.09 2.68 2.54
CA GLY A 236 -4.15 3.58 3.20
C GLY A 236 -2.80 2.92 3.49
N VAL A 237 -1.91 3.65 4.14
CA VAL A 237 -0.60 3.15 4.58
C VAL A 237 -0.73 2.40 5.90
N VAL A 238 -0.29 1.15 5.92
CA VAL A 238 -0.03 0.38 7.13
C VAL A 238 1.42 0.62 7.53
N THR A 239 1.64 1.41 8.58
CA THR A 239 2.98 1.78 9.04
C THR A 239 3.62 0.64 9.85
N ARG A 240 4.85 0.27 9.49
CA ARG A 240 5.74 -0.62 10.24
C ARG A 240 7.13 0.02 10.38
N LYS A 241 8.12 -0.75 10.86
CA LYS A 241 9.46 -0.23 11.17
C LYS A 241 10.18 0.36 9.96
N SER A 242 9.96 -0.15 8.75
CA SER A 242 10.67 0.31 7.54
C SER A 242 10.47 1.77 7.17
N THR A 243 9.46 2.46 7.74
CA THR A 243 9.27 3.91 7.54
C THR A 243 9.33 4.72 8.82
N ASP A 244 9.76 4.10 9.91
CA ASP A 244 9.73 4.69 11.23
C ASP A 244 11.03 5.42 11.59
N ILE A 245 11.31 6.52 10.87
CA ILE A 245 12.51 7.37 11.02
C ILE A 245 12.69 7.89 12.46
N SER A 246 11.61 7.88 13.23
CA SER A 246 11.59 8.40 14.59
C SER A 246 12.34 7.58 15.62
N ALA A 247 12.70 6.33 15.32
CA ALA A 247 13.26 5.43 16.33
C ALA A 247 14.69 5.79 16.78
N ASP A 248 15.54 6.38 15.91
CA ASP A 248 16.99 6.48 16.20
C ASP A 248 17.67 7.84 15.92
N THR A 249 17.00 8.85 15.34
CA THR A 249 17.65 10.13 14.97
C THR A 249 17.78 11.17 16.11
N ASP A 250 16.94 11.07 17.14
CA ASP A 250 17.06 11.80 18.40
C ASP A 250 16.37 10.96 19.49
N PRO A 251 17.12 10.38 20.45
CA PRO A 251 16.56 9.46 21.43
C PRO A 251 15.35 10.03 22.18
N ALA A 252 15.33 11.33 22.45
CA ALA A 252 14.21 11.95 23.14
C ALA A 252 12.97 12.14 22.23
N VAL A 253 13.16 12.36 20.93
CA VAL A 253 12.04 12.37 19.97
C VAL A 253 11.54 10.94 19.73
N ALA A 254 12.44 9.96 19.72
CA ALA A 254 12.09 8.55 19.67
C ALA A 254 11.28 8.13 20.90
N ASP A 255 11.71 8.50 22.10
CA ASP A 255 10.98 8.28 23.35
C ASP A 255 9.61 8.94 23.30
N ALA A 256 9.52 10.19 22.82
CA ALA A 256 8.25 10.87 22.64
C ALA A 256 7.31 10.09 21.71
N ILE A 257 7.80 9.58 20.57
CA ILE A 257 6.97 8.85 19.62
C ILE A 257 6.59 7.46 20.14
N ARG A 258 7.53 6.74 20.76
CA ARG A 258 7.27 5.48 21.45
C ARG A 258 6.18 5.65 22.50
N PHE A 259 6.28 6.69 23.32
CA PHE A 259 5.28 7.01 24.33
C PHE A 259 3.91 7.30 23.71
N ILE A 260 3.84 8.11 22.66
CA ILE A 260 2.57 8.41 21.97
C ILE A 260 1.93 7.12 21.42
N ARG A 261 2.72 6.25 20.79
CA ARG A 261 2.20 4.99 20.20
C ARG A 261 1.76 3.98 21.24
N ALA A 262 2.55 3.79 22.31
CA ALA A 262 2.20 2.91 23.40
C ALA A 262 0.89 3.33 24.10
N ASN A 263 0.52 4.61 23.99
CA ASN A 263 -0.67 5.19 24.59
C ASN A 263 -1.74 5.57 23.56
N ALA A 264 -1.74 4.96 22.36
CA ALA A 264 -2.68 5.26 21.28
C ALA A 264 -4.17 5.13 21.67
N GLY A 265 -4.46 4.28 22.66
CA GLY A 265 -5.82 4.08 23.18
C GLY A 265 -6.15 4.88 24.44
N GLN A 266 -5.25 5.75 24.90
CA GLN A 266 -5.39 6.49 26.16
C GLN A 266 -5.48 8.00 25.91
N ILE A 267 -6.13 8.72 26.82
CA ILE A 267 -6.22 10.18 26.74
C ILE A 267 -4.90 10.77 27.24
N ILE A 268 -4.00 11.11 26.32
CA ILE A 268 -2.71 11.77 26.61
C ILE A 268 -2.68 13.23 26.12
N ARG A 269 -1.94 14.08 26.84
CA ARG A 269 -1.65 15.48 26.52
C ARG A 269 -0.19 15.64 26.11
N VAL A 270 0.13 16.80 25.53
CA VAL A 270 1.52 17.16 25.17
C VAL A 270 2.44 17.09 26.40
N ASP A 271 1.93 17.48 27.57
CA ASP A 271 2.66 17.47 28.85
C ASP A 271 3.09 16.06 29.24
N ASP A 272 2.24 15.07 29.01
CA ASP A 272 2.54 13.67 29.30
C ASP A 272 3.69 13.16 28.42
N VAL A 273 3.69 13.56 27.14
CA VAL A 273 4.78 13.25 26.21
C VAL A 273 6.07 13.96 26.62
N VAL A 274 6.01 15.21 27.04
CA VAL A 274 7.20 15.94 27.52
C VAL A 274 7.79 15.26 28.75
N ASN A 275 6.94 14.89 29.72
CA ASN A 275 7.34 14.22 30.96
C ASN A 275 7.92 12.81 30.73
N ALA A 276 7.55 12.16 29.62
CA ALA A 276 8.12 10.89 29.20
C ALA A 276 9.53 10.99 28.60
N THR A 277 10.08 12.21 28.47
CA THR A 277 11.41 12.45 27.88
C THR A 277 12.32 13.22 28.84
N ALA A 278 13.63 13.18 28.57
CA ALA A 278 14.62 13.96 29.32
C ALA A 278 14.73 15.44 28.90
N LEU A 279 13.86 15.94 28.01
CA LEU A 279 13.98 17.29 27.44
C LEU A 279 12.93 18.26 28.00
N SER A 280 13.32 19.54 28.11
CA SER A 280 12.34 20.61 28.35
C SER A 280 11.34 20.71 27.18
N ARG A 281 10.08 21.06 27.48
CA ARG A 281 9.01 21.27 26.48
C ARG A 281 9.49 22.04 25.25
N ARG A 282 10.10 23.21 25.45
CA ARG A 282 10.50 24.08 24.34
C ARG A 282 11.52 23.40 23.41
N LEU A 283 12.46 22.65 24.00
CA LEU A 283 13.48 21.94 23.24
C LEU A 283 12.87 20.74 22.51
N LEU A 284 12.02 19.95 23.19
CA LEU A 284 11.33 18.82 22.59
C LEU A 284 10.44 19.28 21.43
N GLU A 285 9.57 20.27 21.61
CA GLU A 285 8.70 20.78 20.54
C GLU A 285 9.48 21.26 19.31
N ARG A 286 10.61 21.96 19.54
CA ARG A 286 11.47 22.42 18.46
C ARG A 286 12.09 21.25 17.70
N ARG A 287 12.67 20.28 18.42
CA ARG A 287 13.33 19.11 17.80
C ARG A 287 12.33 18.20 17.14
N PHE A 288 11.21 17.92 17.79
CA PHE A 288 10.09 17.13 17.28
C PHE A 288 9.54 17.74 16.00
N ARG A 289 9.26 19.05 15.95
CA ARG A 289 8.78 19.69 14.72
C ARG A 289 9.81 19.65 13.59
N ARG A 290 11.10 19.76 13.91
CA ARG A 290 12.19 19.67 12.93
C ARG A 290 12.32 18.26 12.34
N ILE A 291 12.21 17.22 13.16
CA ILE A 291 12.43 15.82 12.77
C ILE A 291 11.15 15.19 12.19
N VAL A 292 10.02 15.39 12.85
CA VAL A 292 8.73 14.75 12.53
C VAL A 292 7.88 15.60 11.58
N GLY A 293 8.26 16.86 11.34
CA GLY A 293 7.54 17.78 10.44
C GLY A 293 6.20 18.32 10.98
N ARG A 294 5.78 17.91 12.19
CA ARG A 294 4.51 18.34 12.82
C ARG A 294 4.67 18.58 14.33
N SER A 295 3.67 19.20 14.95
CA SER A 295 3.66 19.36 16.41
C SER A 295 3.40 18.02 17.11
N ILE A 296 3.82 17.94 18.38
CA ILE A 296 3.52 16.81 19.27
C ILE A 296 2.00 16.57 19.33
N LEU A 297 1.21 17.64 19.48
CA LEU A 297 -0.26 17.55 19.49
C LEU A 297 -0.82 16.93 18.20
N ASN A 298 -0.29 17.33 17.04
CA ASN A 298 -0.74 16.78 15.76
C ASN A 298 -0.36 15.31 15.60
N GLU A 299 0.75 14.85 16.19
CA GLU A 299 1.11 13.43 16.19
C GLU A 299 0.23 12.60 17.11
N ILE A 300 -0.07 13.09 18.32
CA ILE A 300 -1.05 12.46 19.24
C ILE A 300 -2.37 12.25 18.52
N GLN A 301 -2.90 13.32 17.90
CA GLN A 301 -4.16 13.25 17.15
C GLN A 301 -4.07 12.27 15.98
N ARG A 302 -2.94 12.21 15.27
CA ARG A 302 -2.77 11.27 14.15
C ARG A 302 -2.89 9.83 14.63
N VAL A 303 -2.14 9.46 15.67
CA VAL A 303 -2.13 8.10 16.23
C VAL A 303 -3.51 7.70 16.76
N HIS A 304 -4.19 8.60 17.47
CA HIS A 304 -5.57 8.38 17.93
C HIS A 304 -6.57 8.19 16.78
N ILE A 305 -6.44 8.96 15.70
CA ILE A 305 -7.30 8.81 14.51
C ILE A 305 -7.03 7.49 13.79
N THR A 306 -5.77 7.07 13.66
CA THR A 306 -5.42 5.77 13.08
C THR A 306 -6.04 4.62 13.88
N SER A 307 -5.86 4.63 15.21
CA SER A 307 -6.48 3.62 16.09
C SER A 307 -8.01 3.64 16.02
N ALA A 308 -8.62 4.83 15.93
CA ALA A 308 -10.06 4.94 15.72
C ALA A 308 -10.50 4.35 14.37
N ALA A 309 -9.76 4.62 13.29
CA ALA A 309 -10.07 4.11 11.96
C ALA A 309 -10.02 2.58 11.91
N GLU A 310 -9.01 1.96 12.52
CA GLU A 310 -8.89 0.51 12.68
C GLU A 310 -10.13 -0.05 13.41
N MET A 311 -10.47 0.48 14.58
CA MET A 311 -11.65 0.04 15.34
C MET A 311 -12.97 0.24 14.60
N LEU A 312 -13.09 1.29 13.77
CA LEU A 312 -14.28 1.55 12.97
C LEU A 312 -14.48 0.49 11.87
N ILE A 313 -13.41 -0.11 11.38
CA ILE A 313 -13.41 -1.17 10.37
C ILE A 313 -13.62 -2.53 11.04
N GLU A 314 -12.91 -2.79 12.14
CA GLU A 314 -12.86 -4.12 12.76
C GLU A 314 -14.02 -4.41 13.73
N THR A 315 -14.73 -3.39 14.23
CA THR A 315 -15.71 -3.57 15.31
C THR A 315 -17.07 -2.91 15.07
N GLU A 316 -18.11 -3.47 15.70
CA GLU A 316 -19.46 -2.89 15.78
C GLU A 316 -19.59 -1.76 16.82
N LEU A 317 -18.53 -1.45 17.57
CA LEU A 317 -18.62 -0.61 18.78
C LEU A 317 -19.29 0.73 18.49
N PRO A 318 -20.15 1.27 19.39
CA PRO A 318 -20.69 2.61 19.20
C PRO A 318 -19.59 3.66 19.04
N ILE A 319 -19.80 4.71 18.24
CA ILE A 319 -18.78 5.76 17.99
C ILE A 319 -18.27 6.39 19.29
N SER A 320 -19.12 6.48 20.32
CA SER A 320 -18.73 6.90 21.66
C SER A 320 -17.70 6.00 22.33
N HIS A 321 -17.85 4.67 22.18
CA HIS A 321 -16.89 3.69 22.70
C HIS A 321 -15.60 3.68 21.90
N VAL A 322 -15.69 3.83 20.58
CA VAL A 322 -14.49 3.99 19.72
C VAL A 322 -13.70 5.23 20.16
N ALA A 323 -14.36 6.37 20.37
CA ALA A 323 -13.71 7.58 20.86
C ALA A 323 -12.95 7.34 22.18
N GLN A 324 -13.59 6.71 23.15
CA GLN A 324 -12.96 6.42 24.43
C GLN A 324 -11.76 5.48 24.29
N LYS A 325 -11.89 4.42 23.49
CA LYS A 325 -10.83 3.43 23.28
C LYS A 325 -9.68 3.91 22.41
N SER A 326 -9.89 4.96 21.61
CA SER A 326 -8.88 5.53 20.72
C SER A 326 -8.31 6.86 21.25
N GLY A 327 -8.39 7.11 22.55
CA GLY A 327 -7.76 8.28 23.19
C GLY A 327 -8.47 9.63 23.05
N PHE A 328 -9.76 9.65 22.69
CA PHE A 328 -10.58 10.87 22.69
C PHE A 328 -11.48 10.96 23.93
N SER A 329 -11.62 12.18 24.46
CA SER A 329 -12.51 12.45 25.61
C SER A 329 -14.00 12.38 25.27
N THR A 330 -14.39 12.67 24.02
CA THR A 330 -15.79 12.65 23.58
C THR A 330 -15.92 12.21 22.12
N ALA A 331 -17.09 11.65 21.78
CA ALA A 331 -17.46 11.33 20.40
C ALA A 331 -17.46 12.56 19.48
N THR A 332 -17.82 13.73 20.02
CA THR A 332 -17.81 15.00 19.28
C THR A 332 -16.39 15.40 18.89
N HIS A 333 -15.43 15.30 19.82
CA HIS A 333 -14.04 15.61 19.54
C HIS A 333 -13.44 14.64 18.51
N LEU A 334 -13.71 13.33 18.66
CA LEU A 334 -13.37 12.34 17.63
C LEU A 334 -13.96 12.76 16.27
N GLY A 335 -15.26 13.06 16.21
CA GLY A 335 -15.94 13.39 14.95
C GLY A 335 -15.35 14.58 14.21
N VAL A 336 -15.01 15.65 14.93
CA VAL A 336 -14.39 16.85 14.35
C VAL A 336 -12.98 16.54 13.84
N THR A 337 -12.13 15.95 14.67
CA THR A 337 -10.74 15.65 14.31
C THR A 337 -10.66 14.61 13.19
N PHE A 338 -11.52 13.58 13.22
CA PHE A 338 -11.61 12.55 12.18
C PHE A 338 -12.04 13.14 10.85
N LYS A 339 -13.06 14.01 10.83
CA LYS A 339 -13.47 14.70 9.59
C LYS A 339 -12.36 15.60 9.04
N GLN A 340 -11.62 16.29 9.91
CA GLN A 340 -10.52 17.15 9.48
C GLN A 340 -9.39 16.36 8.82
N LYS A 341 -9.03 15.20 9.40
CA LYS A 341 -7.91 14.34 8.97
C LYS A 341 -8.29 13.40 7.82
N MET A 342 -9.41 12.70 7.92
CA MET A 342 -9.86 11.67 6.98
C MET A 342 -10.83 12.18 5.92
N LYS A 343 -11.20 13.48 5.97
CA LYS A 343 -12.16 14.13 5.05
C LYS A 343 -13.58 13.54 5.03
N MET A 344 -13.89 12.65 5.96
CA MET A 344 -15.23 12.07 6.14
C MET A 344 -15.51 11.84 7.62
N THR A 345 -16.78 11.68 8.01
CA THR A 345 -17.15 11.43 9.41
C THR A 345 -16.85 9.98 9.81
N PRO A 346 -16.65 9.67 11.11
CA PRO A 346 -16.45 8.29 11.58
C PRO A 346 -17.53 7.31 11.11
N LEU A 347 -18.81 7.74 11.09
CA LEU A 347 -19.92 6.91 10.64
C LEU A 347 -19.87 6.67 9.13
N ALA A 348 -19.54 7.69 8.34
CA ALA A 348 -19.36 7.53 6.90
C ALA A 348 -18.17 6.61 6.61
N TYR A 349 -17.05 6.78 7.31
CA TYR A 349 -15.87 5.93 7.21
C TYR A 349 -16.21 4.46 7.49
N ARG A 350 -16.89 4.19 8.61
CA ARG A 350 -17.39 2.86 8.93
C ARG A 350 -18.27 2.31 7.80
N LYS A 351 -19.26 3.07 7.33
CA LYS A 351 -20.17 2.59 6.27
C LYS A 351 -19.45 2.26 4.96
N THR A 352 -18.39 2.99 4.64
CA THR A 352 -17.62 2.83 3.41
C THR A 352 -16.64 1.65 3.47
N PHE A 353 -15.99 1.45 4.62
CA PHE A 353 -14.85 0.54 4.75
C PHE A 353 -15.12 -0.71 5.62
N ARG A 354 -16.20 -0.74 6.40
CA ARG A 354 -16.54 -1.89 7.23
C ARG A 354 -17.23 -2.98 6.41
N ARG A 355 -16.74 -4.21 6.53
CA ARG A 355 -17.39 -5.43 6.00
C ARG A 355 -18.82 -5.53 6.55
N LYS A 356 -19.80 -5.78 5.69
CA LYS A 356 -21.09 -6.32 6.11
C LYS A 356 -20.93 -7.83 6.09
N ASP A 357 -20.97 -8.45 7.26
CA ASP A 357 -21.15 -9.90 7.37
C ASP A 357 -22.54 -10.31 6.85
#